data_AF-A0A354X803-F1
#
_entry.id   AF-A0A354X803-F1
#
_cell.length_a   1.000
_cell.length_b   1.000
_cell.length_c   1.000
_cell.angle_alpha   90.00
_cell.angle_beta   90.00
_cell.angle_gamma   90.00
#
_symmetry.space_group_name_H-M   'P 1'
#
loop_
_entity.id
_entity.type
_entity.pdbx_description
1 polymer ?
#
loop_
_entity_poly.entity_id
_entity_poly.type
_entity_poly.pdbx_seq_one_letter_code
_entity_poly.pdbx_strand_id
1 'polypeptide(L)'
;PYKTSSDYVWFIAEDKGETLGFMPVKLEEGKAKINNYYVAGDDRSVFSALLKEIIKALSVDLEIESVTQIRHIPVFERNGFAVAF
;
A
#
# COMPACT_ATOMS: atom_id res chain seq x y z
N PRO A 1 -9.32 -15.26 -3.50
CA PRO A 1 -8.13 -15.81 -2.79
C PRO A 1 -6.97 -14.82 -2.84
N TYR A 2 -6.49 -14.37 -1.67
CA TYR A 2 -5.28 -13.54 -1.59
C TYR A 2 -4.05 -14.42 -1.85
N LYS A 3 -3.25 -14.10 -2.86
CA LYS A 3 -2.02 -14.85 -3.16
C LYS A 3 -0.94 -14.38 -2.19
N THR A 4 -0.53 -15.26 -1.29
CA THR A 4 0.59 -15.06 -0.37
C THR A 4 1.75 -15.96 -0.80
N SER A 5 2.89 -15.37 -1.18
CA SER A 5 4.18 -16.06 -1.32
C SER A 5 5.22 -15.35 -0.44
N SER A 6 6.44 -15.90 -0.35
CA SER A 6 7.58 -15.26 0.32
C SER A 6 7.91 -13.87 -0.22
N ASP A 7 7.43 -13.55 -1.43
CA ASP A 7 7.69 -12.29 -2.11
C ASP A 7 6.77 -11.16 -1.61
N TYR A 8 5.85 -11.45 -0.68
CA TYR A 8 4.93 -10.46 -0.14
C TYR A 8 5.32 -10.00 1.26
N VAL A 9 5.40 -8.68 1.43
CA VAL A 9 5.43 -8.01 2.74
C VAL A 9 4.06 -7.42 3.00
N TRP A 10 3.50 -7.68 4.19
CA TRP A 10 2.16 -7.25 4.57
C TRP A 10 2.24 -6.10 5.56
N PHE A 11 1.61 -4.98 5.21
CA PHE A 11 1.42 -3.85 6.11
C PHE A 11 -0.01 -3.88 6.62
N ILE A 12 -0.20 -3.90 7.93
CA ILE A 12 -1.50 -4.03 8.58
C ILE A 12 -1.64 -2.87 9.56
N ALA A 13 -2.75 -2.13 9.44
CA ALA A 13 -3.14 -1.14 10.42
C ALA A 13 -4.15 -1.79 11.38
N GLU A 14 -3.84 -1.75 12.66
CA GLU A 14 -4.72 -2.25 13.72
C GLU A 14 -4.90 -1.21 14.82
N ASP A 15 -6.08 -1.24 15.46
CA ASP A 15 -6.32 -0.57 16.74
C ASP A 15 -7.01 -1.57 17.67
N LYS A 16 -6.39 -1.85 18.83
CA LYS A 16 -6.93 -2.76 19.87
C LYS A 16 -7.40 -4.13 19.34
N GLY A 17 -6.71 -4.67 18.34
CA GLY A 17 -7.03 -5.97 17.74
C GLY A 17 -8.08 -5.91 16.62
N GLU A 18 -8.61 -4.74 16.28
CA GLU A 18 -9.43 -4.54 15.09
C GLU A 18 -8.55 -4.13 13.91
N THR A 19 -8.66 -4.84 12.79
CA THR A 19 -7.95 -4.47 11.56
C THR A 19 -8.66 -3.31 10.86
N LEU A 20 -7.99 -2.17 10.81
CA LEU A 20 -8.45 -0.96 10.13
C LEU A 20 -8.08 -0.95 8.64
N GLY A 21 -7.07 -1.70 8.24
CA GLY A 21 -6.67 -1.82 6.83
C GLY A 21 -5.45 -2.70 6.63
N PHE A 22 -5.22 -3.11 5.39
CA PHE A 22 -4.02 -3.83 5.00
C PHE A 22 -3.59 -3.49 3.57
N MET A 23 -2.28 -3.51 3.33
CA MET A 23 -1.65 -3.32 2.02
C MET A 23 -0.57 -4.37 1.82
N PRO A 24 -0.81 -5.39 0.97
CA PRO A 24 0.23 -6.31 0.58
C PRO A 24 1.12 -5.63 -0.46
N VAL A 25 2.43 -5.73 -0.25
CA VAL A 25 3.47 -5.26 -1.15
C VAL A 25 4.18 -6.48 -1.71
N LYS A 26 4.07 -6.71 -3.00
CA LYS A 26 4.85 -7.74 -3.69
C LYS A 26 6.20 -7.17 -4.07
N LEU A 27 7.28 -7.76 -3.59
CA LEU A 27 8.64 -7.45 -3.98
C LEU A 27 8.96 -8.22 -5.27
N GLU A 28 9.46 -7.50 -6.28
CA GLU A 28 9.95 -8.04 -7.54
C GLU A 28 11.36 -7.46 -7.79
N GLU A 29 12.07 -7.95 -8.80
CA GLU A 29 13.42 -7.45 -9.12
C GLU A 29 13.39 -5.95 -9.46
N GLY A 30 13.91 -5.12 -8.55
CA GLY A 30 14.02 -3.67 -8.72
C GLY A 30 12.73 -2.88 -8.47
N LYS A 31 11.62 -3.51 -8.08
CA LYS A 31 10.36 -2.81 -7.81
C LYS A 31 9.49 -3.44 -6.73
N ALA A 32 8.56 -2.64 -6.19
CA ALA A 32 7.57 -3.04 -5.22
C ALA A 32 6.17 -2.73 -5.74
N LYS A 33 5.25 -3.71 -5.68
CA LYS A 33 3.89 -3.56 -6.20
C LYS A 33 2.84 -3.67 -5.11
N ILE A 34 2.06 -2.62 -4.95
CA ILE A 34 0.86 -2.58 -4.10
C ILE A 34 -0.36 -2.97 -4.95
N ASN A 35 -1.12 -3.96 -4.50
CA ASN A 35 -2.39 -4.34 -5.15
C ASN A 35 -3.33 -5.01 -4.13
N ASN A 36 -4.63 -5.08 -4.42
CA ASN A 36 -5.63 -5.78 -3.59
C ASN A 36 -5.63 -5.35 -2.12
N TYR A 37 -5.41 -4.06 -1.86
CA TYR A 37 -5.45 -3.48 -0.52
C TYR A 37 -6.89 -3.24 -0.05
N TYR A 38 -7.04 -3.04 1.25
CA TYR A 38 -8.29 -2.70 1.91
C TYR A 38 -8.04 -1.67 3.02
N VAL A 39 -8.92 -0.68 3.13
CA VAL A 39 -8.97 0.25 4.26
C VAL A 39 -10.43 0.43 4.65
N ALA A 40 -10.74 0.22 5.93
CA ALA A 40 -12.09 0.31 6.46
C ALA A 40 -12.65 1.73 6.23
N GLY A 41 -13.83 1.80 5.63
CA GLY A 41 -14.52 3.07 5.34
C GLY A 41 -13.77 4.04 4.43
N ASP A 42 -12.75 3.57 3.68
CA ASP A 42 -11.83 4.41 2.91
C ASP A 42 -11.21 5.54 3.77
N ASP A 43 -10.93 5.27 5.06
CA ASP A 43 -10.33 6.23 5.99
C ASP A 43 -8.98 6.72 5.48
N ARG A 44 -8.92 8.00 5.08
CA ARG A 44 -7.75 8.62 4.45
C ARG A 44 -6.53 8.69 5.38
N SER A 45 -6.75 8.73 6.70
CA SER A 45 -5.68 8.78 7.69
C SER A 45 -5.00 7.43 7.81
N VAL A 46 -5.79 6.35 7.95
CA VAL A 46 -5.29 4.97 7.94
C VAL A 46 -4.57 4.67 6.63
N PHE A 47 -5.18 5.05 5.51
CA PHE A 47 -4.63 4.88 4.18
C PHE A 47 -3.27 5.57 4.03
N SER A 48 -3.17 6.84 4.43
CA SER A 48 -1.92 7.60 4.37
C SER A 48 -0.86 7.05 5.33
N ALA A 49 -1.26 6.58 6.51
CA ALA A 49 -0.33 5.96 7.47
C ALA A 49 0.30 4.69 6.89
N LEU A 50 -0.50 3.82 6.28
CA LEU A 50 -0.02 2.62 5.60
C LEU A 50 0.96 2.96 4.46
N LEU A 51 0.61 3.90 3.59
CA LEU A 51 1.49 4.31 2.48
C LEU A 51 2.83 4.88 2.99
N LYS A 52 2.80 5.72 4.02
CA LYS A 52 4.02 6.28 4.62
C LYS A 52 4.91 5.20 5.22
N GLU A 53 4.33 4.21 5.90
CA GLU A 53 5.13 3.13 6.47
C GLU A 53 5.71 2.23 5.37
N ILE A 54 4.98 1.99 4.28
CA ILE A 54 5.52 1.28 3.10
C ILE A 54 6.70 2.03 2.50
N ILE A 55 6.54 3.33 2.21
CA ILE A 55 7.60 4.17 1.61
C ILE A 55 8.84 4.19 2.51
N LYS A 56 8.65 4.27 3.83
CA LYS A 56 9.74 4.27 4.82
C LYS A 56 10.44 2.91 4.93
N ALA A 57 9.71 1.81 4.78
CA ALA A 57 10.23 0.46 4.93
C ALA A 57 10.97 -0.05 3.68
N LEU A 58 10.65 0.50 2.50
CA LEU A 58 11.30 0.13 1.24
C LEU A 58 12.56 0.97 0.99
N SER A 59 13.54 0.37 0.29
CA SER A 59 14.77 1.10 -0.09
C SER A 59 14.46 2.29 -1.00
N VAL A 60 15.27 3.33 -0.90
CA VAL A 60 15.18 4.54 -1.76
C VAL A 60 15.35 4.21 -3.25
N ASP A 61 15.98 3.06 -3.56
CA ASP A 61 16.25 2.60 -4.92
C ASP A 61 15.12 1.75 -5.55
N LEU A 62 14.03 1.49 -4.81
CA LEU A 62 12.90 0.69 -5.28
C LEU A 62 11.77 1.57 -5.82
N GLU A 63 11.40 1.37 -7.08
CA GLU A 63 10.18 1.96 -7.63
C GLU A 63 8.94 1.29 -7.02
N ILE A 64 7.99 2.10 -6.53
CA ILE A 64 6.75 1.61 -5.93
C ILE A 64 5.58 1.86 -6.89
N GLU A 65 5.04 0.78 -7.45
CA GLU A 65 3.86 0.81 -8.32
C GLU A 65 2.60 0.41 -7.54
N SER A 66 1.45 0.96 -7.92
CA SER A 66 0.17 0.53 -7.37
C SER A 66 -0.92 0.37 -8.42
N VAL A 67 -1.69 -0.71 -8.33
CA VAL A 67 -2.99 -0.81 -9.01
C VAL A 67 -4.02 -0.15 -8.11
N THR A 68 -4.42 1.07 -8.49
CA THR A 68 -5.22 1.96 -7.64
C THR A 68 -6.64 2.11 -8.15
N GLN A 69 -7.63 2.01 -7.25
CA GLN A 69 -9.02 2.36 -7.57
C GLN A 69 -9.13 3.88 -7.74
N ILE A 70 -9.87 4.34 -8.75
CA ILE A 70 -9.96 5.77 -9.12
C ILE A 70 -10.25 6.68 -7.91
N ARG A 71 -11.16 6.27 -7.01
CA ARG A 71 -11.52 7.06 -5.82
C ARG A 71 -10.39 7.24 -4.80
N HIS A 72 -9.35 6.41 -4.84
CA HIS A 72 -8.18 6.49 -3.94
C HIS A 72 -7.00 7.24 -4.52
N ILE A 73 -7.03 7.58 -5.83
CA ILE A 73 -5.96 8.36 -6.48
C ILE A 73 -5.57 9.61 -5.66
N PRO A 74 -6.51 10.42 -5.13
CA PRO A 74 -6.14 11.62 -4.36
C PRO A 74 -5.33 11.33 -3.09
N VAL A 75 -5.48 10.15 -2.49
CA VAL A 75 -4.69 9.75 -1.31
C VAL A 75 -3.29 9.32 -1.72
N PHE A 76 -3.16 8.57 -2.82
CA PHE A 76 -1.85 8.20 -3.37
C PHE A 76 -1.06 9.43 -3.79
N GLU A 77 -1.67 10.38 -4.50
CA GLU A 77 -1.02 11.63 -4.92
C GLU A 77 -0.51 12.45 -3.74
N ARG A 78 -1.31 12.57 -2.66
CA ARG A 78 -0.89 13.24 -1.42
C ARG A 78 0.29 12.57 -0.72
N ASN A 79 0.55 11.30 -1.01
CA ASN A 79 1.67 10.53 -0.46
C ASN A 79 2.80 10.34 -1.49
N GLY A 80 2.84 11.15 -2.55
CA GLY A 80 3.98 11.24 -3.47
C GLY A 80 3.91 10.33 -4.70
N PHE A 81 2.78 9.66 -4.93
CA PHE A 81 2.58 8.88 -6.16
C PHE A 81 2.10 9.77 -7.30
N ALA A 82 2.37 9.34 -8.53
CA ALA A 82 1.83 9.92 -9.75
C ALA A 82 1.06 8.88 -10.56
N VAL A 83 0.06 9.32 -11.33
CA VAL A 83 -0.66 8.45 -12.26
C VAL A 83 0.20 8.19 -13.49
N ALA A 84 0.49 6.92 -13.78
CA ALA A 84 1.07 6.48 -15.04
C ALA A 84 -0.02 5.82 -15.91
N PHE A 85 -0.03 6.13 -17.21
CA PHE A 85 -0.98 5.62 -18.20
C PHE A 85 -0.31 4.60 -19.13
#